data_AF-A0A928Y5B2-F1
#
_entry.id   AF-A0A928Y5B2-F1
#
_cell.length_a   1.000
_cell.length_b   1.000
_cell.length_c   1.000
_cell.angle_alpha   90.00
_cell.angle_beta   90.00
_cell.angle_gamma   90.00
#
_symmetry.space_group_name_H-M   'P 1'
#
loop_
_entity.id
_entity.type
_entity.pdbx_description
1 polymer ?
#
loop_
_entity_poly.entity_id
_entity_poly.type
_entity_poly.pdbx_seq_one_letter_code
_entity_poly.pdbx_strand_id
1 'polypeptide(L)'
;MHFHFISENNTIIKIGQYPSLADLAIGNTKKYKEVLGVERLKELNKAMGLAAHGIGIGSYVYLRRIFESLIEEARQQAKNDVNWDEENYQKKRMKEKIPLLENFLPQFILSHPELYSILSLGIHELTEEQCLANFEALKQAILVIADERLHDIERKKRYSEASQAVKSVSTKVVD
;
A
#
# COMPACT_ATOMS: atom_id res chain seq x y z
N MET A 1 -3.50 12.77 -23.50
CA MET A 1 -2.33 11.89 -23.70
C MET A 1 -1.66 12.32 -24.99
N HIS A 2 -0.39 12.71 -24.94
CA HIS A 2 0.39 13.22 -26.06
C HIS A 2 1.43 12.18 -26.47
N PHE A 3 1.55 11.94 -27.77
CA PHE A 3 2.53 11.01 -28.33
C PHE A 3 3.49 11.79 -29.23
N HIS A 4 4.78 11.46 -29.13
CA HIS A 4 5.83 12.09 -29.91
C HIS A 4 6.27 11.08 -30.98
N PHE A 5 6.30 11.54 -32.22
CA PHE A 5 6.64 10.71 -33.36
C PHE A 5 7.75 11.38 -34.19
N ILE A 6 8.59 10.56 -34.80
CA ILE A 6 9.47 10.94 -35.91
C ILE A 6 8.94 10.26 -37.17
N SER A 7 8.94 10.99 -38.28
CA SER A 7 8.58 10.47 -39.61
C SER A 7 9.82 10.51 -40.50
N GLU A 8 10.33 9.34 -40.89
CA GLU A 8 11.47 9.17 -41.79
C GLU A 8 11.23 7.98 -42.72
N ASN A 9 11.67 8.08 -43.98
CA ASN A 9 11.62 6.98 -44.95
C ASN A 9 10.25 6.26 -45.02
N ASN A 10 9.17 7.05 -45.14
CA ASN A 10 7.80 6.53 -45.21
C ASN A 10 7.36 5.70 -43.97
N THR A 11 8.08 5.84 -42.86
CA THR A 11 7.84 5.15 -41.58
C THR A 11 7.57 6.17 -40.49
N ILE A 12 6.64 5.86 -39.58
CA ILE A 12 6.35 6.66 -38.39
C ILE A 12 6.84 5.86 -37.17
N ILE A 13 7.74 6.45 -36.40
CA ILE A 13 8.33 5.84 -35.20
C ILE A 13 7.86 6.63 -33.98
N LYS A 14 7.25 5.95 -33.00
CA LYS A 14 6.93 6.56 -31.71
C LYS A 14 8.22 6.69 -30.90
N ILE A 15 8.61 7.92 -30.59
CA ILE A 15 9.83 8.23 -29.83
C ILE A 15 9.55 8.63 -28.38
N GLY A 16 8.28 8.83 -28.01
CA GLY A 16 7.91 9.20 -26.65
C GLY A 16 6.42 9.35 -26.43
N GLN A 17 6.06 9.55 -25.16
CA GLN A 17 4.72 9.92 -24.75
C GLN A 17 4.74 10.76 -23.47
N TYR A 18 3.76 11.66 -23.34
CA TYR A 18 3.49 12.40 -22.11
C TYR A 18 1.98 12.36 -21.78
N PRO A 19 1.59 12.02 -20.55
CA PRO A 19 2.40 11.41 -19.48
C PRO A 19 3.04 10.07 -19.90
N SER A 20 4.14 9.68 -19.24
CA SER A 20 4.77 8.37 -19.45
C SER A 20 3.82 7.24 -19.04
N LEU A 21 4.11 5.99 -19.45
CA LEU A 21 3.32 4.83 -18.99
C LEU A 21 3.37 4.71 -17.46
N ALA A 22 4.53 5.01 -16.86
CA ALA A 22 4.69 5.06 -15.41
C ALA A 22 3.81 6.16 -14.79
N ASP A 23 3.76 7.36 -15.35
CA ASP A 23 2.92 8.46 -14.84
C ASP A 23 1.43 8.12 -14.90
N LEU A 24 0.98 7.44 -15.98
CA LEU A 24 -0.38 6.94 -16.10
C LEU A 24 -0.68 5.84 -15.08
N ALA A 25 0.25 4.90 -14.88
CA ALA A 25 0.12 3.81 -13.92
C ALA A 25 0.14 4.30 -12.46
N ILE A 26 0.93 5.33 -12.16
CA ILE A 26 1.05 5.93 -10.83
C ILE A 26 -0.26 6.57 -10.38
N GLY A 27 -1.08 7.08 -11.31
CA GLY A 27 -2.39 7.66 -10.98
C GLY A 27 -2.32 8.71 -9.86
N ASN A 28 -3.36 8.78 -9.02
CA ASN A 28 -3.40 9.69 -7.86
C ASN A 28 -2.95 8.98 -6.57
N THR A 29 -1.78 8.34 -6.54
CA THR A 29 -1.25 7.76 -5.29
C THR A 29 -0.85 8.81 -4.26
N LYS A 30 -0.80 10.10 -4.64
CA LYS A 30 -0.51 11.22 -3.73
C LYS A 30 -1.45 11.27 -2.52
N LYS A 31 -2.71 10.84 -2.67
CA LYS A 31 -3.67 10.78 -1.55
C LYS A 31 -3.20 9.84 -0.42
N TYR A 32 -2.42 8.82 -0.75
CA TYR A 32 -1.93 7.85 0.23
C TYR A 32 -0.67 8.30 0.97
N LYS A 33 -0.12 9.48 0.65
CA LYS A 33 1.09 9.99 1.31
C LYS A 33 0.94 10.07 2.83
N GLU A 34 -0.24 10.42 3.32
CA GLU A 34 -0.53 10.53 4.75
C GLU A 34 -0.46 9.18 5.47
N VAL A 35 -0.94 8.11 4.83
CA VAL A 35 -1.06 6.77 5.45
C VAL A 35 0.11 5.83 5.17
N LEU A 36 0.73 5.97 4.00
CA LEU A 36 1.90 5.17 3.63
C LEU A 36 3.21 5.87 4.02
N GLY A 37 3.21 7.19 4.13
CA GLY A 37 4.43 7.98 4.26
C GLY A 37 5.21 8.08 2.95
N VAL A 38 6.30 8.84 2.98
CA VAL A 38 7.09 9.15 1.76
C VAL A 38 7.79 7.91 1.20
N GLU A 39 8.39 7.09 2.05
CA GLU A 39 9.21 5.96 1.61
C GLU A 39 8.37 4.84 0.99
N ARG A 40 7.29 4.40 1.65
CA ARG A 40 6.40 3.36 1.07
C ARG A 40 5.70 3.85 -0.19
N LEU A 41 5.37 5.14 -0.28
CA LEU A 41 4.82 5.71 -1.50
C LEU A 41 5.84 5.67 -2.66
N LYS A 42 7.13 5.94 -2.39
CA LYS A 42 8.20 5.74 -3.39
C LYS A 42 8.31 4.28 -3.81
N GLU A 43 8.24 3.34 -2.87
CA GLU A 43 8.24 1.90 -3.17
C GLU A 43 7.06 1.51 -4.06
N LEU A 44 5.85 2.00 -3.75
CA LEU A 44 4.65 1.72 -4.54
C LEU A 44 4.79 2.25 -5.97
N ASN A 45 5.26 3.51 -6.09
CA ASN A 45 5.51 4.11 -7.40
C ASN A 45 6.57 3.35 -8.19
N LYS A 46 7.62 2.86 -7.51
CA LYS A 46 8.66 2.05 -8.14
C LYS A 46 8.13 0.68 -8.58
N ALA A 47 7.27 0.04 -7.79
CA ALA A 47 6.58 -1.19 -8.17
C ALA A 47 5.77 -1.00 -9.46
N MET A 48 4.95 0.05 -9.51
CA MET A 48 4.13 0.38 -10.69
C MET A 48 4.97 0.71 -11.92
N GLY A 49 6.05 1.47 -11.75
CA GLY A 49 6.98 1.80 -12.83
C GLY A 49 7.67 0.55 -13.40
N LEU A 50 8.14 -0.35 -12.53
CA LEU A 50 8.77 -1.61 -12.94
C LEU A 50 7.79 -2.50 -13.71
N ALA A 51 6.58 -2.69 -13.21
CA ALA A 51 5.55 -3.46 -13.91
C ALA A 51 5.20 -2.84 -15.28
N ALA A 52 5.10 -1.51 -15.37
CA ALA A 52 4.85 -0.80 -16.63
C ALA A 52 5.98 -0.97 -17.66
N HIS A 53 7.20 -1.28 -17.20
CA HIS A 53 8.36 -1.60 -18.04
C HIS A 53 8.56 -3.11 -18.25
N GLY A 54 7.61 -3.96 -17.85
CA GLY A 54 7.70 -5.41 -18.03
C GLY A 54 8.63 -6.11 -17.03
N ILE A 55 8.89 -5.49 -15.88
CA ILE A 55 9.70 -6.06 -14.79
C ILE A 55 8.76 -6.45 -13.64
N GLY A 56 8.25 -7.68 -13.70
CA GLY A 56 7.32 -8.29 -12.76
C GLY A 56 7.96 -8.66 -11.42
N ILE A 57 9.02 -9.46 -11.40
CA ILE A 57 9.67 -9.92 -10.15
C ILE A 57 10.16 -8.71 -9.34
N GLY A 58 10.78 -7.74 -10.03
CA GLY A 58 11.21 -6.49 -9.41
C GLY A 58 10.05 -5.71 -8.78
N SER A 59 8.87 -5.69 -9.41
CA SER A 59 7.68 -5.03 -8.85
C SER A 59 7.19 -5.70 -7.55
N TYR A 60 7.25 -7.04 -7.47
CA TYR A 60 6.87 -7.81 -6.29
C TYR A 60 7.77 -7.53 -5.09
N VAL A 61 9.07 -7.32 -5.31
CA VAL A 61 10.01 -6.94 -4.25
C VAL A 61 9.53 -5.67 -3.53
N TYR A 62 9.08 -4.66 -4.27
CA TYR A 62 8.60 -3.42 -3.66
C TYR A 62 7.23 -3.58 -2.98
N LEU A 63 6.30 -4.33 -3.57
CA LEU A 63 5.01 -4.62 -2.90
C LEU A 63 5.22 -5.39 -1.59
N ARG A 64 6.14 -6.36 -1.58
CA ARG A 64 6.52 -7.11 -0.37
C ARG A 64 7.13 -6.21 0.70
N ARG A 65 8.04 -5.30 0.33
CA ARG A 65 8.64 -4.34 1.28
C ARG A 65 7.60 -3.43 1.94
N ILE A 66 6.64 -2.93 1.14
CA ILE A 66 5.52 -2.16 1.68
C ILE A 66 4.76 -3.01 2.70
N PHE A 67 4.37 -4.23 2.33
CA PHE A 67 3.65 -5.14 3.23
C PHE A 67 4.44 -5.41 4.54
N GLU A 68 5.70 -5.83 4.45
CA GLU A 68 6.55 -6.12 5.61
C GLU A 68 6.74 -4.89 6.50
N SER A 69 6.89 -3.71 5.90
CA SER A 69 7.02 -2.45 6.64
C SER A 69 5.74 -2.05 7.39
N LEU A 70 4.56 -2.45 6.89
CA LEU A 70 3.28 -2.24 7.59
C LEU A 70 3.16 -3.18 8.79
N ILE A 71 3.55 -4.44 8.64
CA ILE A 71 3.61 -5.41 9.74
C ILE A 71 4.59 -4.93 10.81
N GLU A 72 5.76 -4.44 10.40
CA GLU A 72 6.75 -3.91 11.33
C GLU A 72 6.25 -2.67 12.07
N GLU A 73 5.55 -1.76 11.40
CA GLU A 73 4.90 -0.62 12.06
C GLU A 73 3.89 -1.08 13.12
N ALA A 74 3.03 -2.05 12.78
CA ALA A 74 2.06 -2.61 13.71
C ALA A 74 2.76 -3.28 14.91
N ARG A 75 3.85 -4.02 14.69
CA ARG A 75 4.68 -4.58 15.77
C ARG A 75 5.22 -3.51 16.71
N GLN A 76 5.73 -2.40 16.18
CA GLN A 76 6.24 -1.31 17.00
C GLN A 76 5.15 -0.64 17.84
N GLN A 77 3.91 -0.60 17.34
CA GLN A 77 2.76 -0.14 18.14
C GLN A 77 2.43 -1.15 19.25
N ALA A 78 2.33 -2.43 18.90
CA ALA A 78 2.00 -3.51 19.84
C ALA A 78 3.01 -3.65 20.98
N LYS A 79 4.29 -3.36 20.75
CA LYS A 79 5.33 -3.33 21.80
C LYS A 79 5.04 -2.40 22.99
N ASN A 80 4.17 -1.41 22.79
CA ASN A 80 3.79 -0.49 23.86
C ASN A 80 2.67 -1.05 24.75
N ASP A 81 2.06 -2.17 24.36
CA ASP A 81 1.04 -2.85 25.18
C ASP A 81 1.69 -3.68 26.29
N VAL A 82 1.08 -3.63 27.47
CA VAL A 82 1.55 -4.34 28.68
C VAL A 82 1.58 -5.87 28.49
N ASN A 83 0.71 -6.40 27.62
CA ASN A 83 0.57 -7.84 27.38
C ASN A 83 1.40 -8.34 26.18
N TRP A 84 2.30 -7.53 25.62
CA TRP A 84 3.07 -7.90 24.44
C TRP A 84 4.22 -8.86 24.76
N ASP A 85 4.23 -10.02 24.11
CA ASP A 85 5.32 -11.01 24.16
C ASP A 85 6.14 -10.98 22.86
N GLU A 86 7.21 -10.18 22.89
CA GLU A 86 8.11 -10.01 21.74
C GLU A 86 8.86 -11.30 21.38
N GLU A 87 9.23 -12.11 22.36
CA GLU A 87 9.99 -13.34 22.12
C GLU A 87 9.14 -14.39 21.41
N ASN A 88 7.88 -14.54 21.84
CA ASN A 88 6.90 -15.39 21.17
C ASN A 88 6.61 -14.91 19.75
N TYR A 89 6.44 -13.60 19.56
CA TYR A 89 6.20 -13.01 18.25
C TYR A 89 7.36 -13.31 17.27
N GLN A 90 8.62 -13.13 17.68
CA GLN A 90 9.76 -13.32 16.78
C GLN A 90 9.89 -14.75 16.25
N LYS A 91 9.53 -15.76 17.06
CA LYS A 91 9.59 -17.18 16.71
C LYS A 91 8.53 -17.62 15.70
N LYS A 92 7.48 -16.80 15.49
CA LYS A 92 6.34 -17.11 14.62
C LYS A 92 6.58 -16.78 13.15
N ARG A 93 5.94 -17.55 12.26
CA ARG A 93 5.90 -17.24 10.82
C ARG A 93 4.95 -16.07 10.55
N MET A 94 5.06 -15.44 9.37
CA MET A 94 4.24 -14.25 9.04
C MET A 94 2.73 -14.49 9.21
N LYS A 95 2.22 -15.64 8.75
CA LYS A 95 0.81 -16.00 8.90
C LYS A 95 0.34 -16.07 10.37
N GLU A 96 1.24 -16.44 11.28
CA GLU A 96 0.98 -16.52 12.71
C GLU A 96 1.21 -15.18 13.42
N LYS A 97 2.02 -14.29 12.84
CA LYS A 97 2.28 -12.93 13.34
C LYS A 97 1.09 -12.00 13.11
N ILE A 98 0.39 -12.13 11.98
CA ILE A 98 -0.73 -11.25 11.61
C ILE A 98 -1.85 -11.22 12.68
N PRO A 99 -2.36 -12.35 13.19
CA PRO A 99 -3.38 -12.32 14.24
C PRO A 99 -2.92 -11.68 15.55
N LEU A 100 -1.63 -11.77 15.90
CA LEU A 100 -1.10 -11.11 17.11
C LEU A 100 -1.10 -9.59 17.01
N LEU A 101 -1.27 -9.04 15.81
CA LEU A 101 -1.26 -7.61 15.50
C LEU A 101 -2.65 -7.11 15.09
N GLU A 102 -3.73 -7.86 15.37
CA GLU A 102 -5.08 -7.55 14.91
C GLU A 102 -5.56 -6.13 15.25
N ASN A 103 -5.19 -5.61 16.42
CA ASN A 103 -5.60 -4.27 16.86
C ASN A 103 -4.85 -3.12 16.14
N PHE A 104 -3.79 -3.44 15.39
CA PHE A 104 -2.89 -2.47 14.77
C PHE A 104 -2.82 -2.60 13.24
N LEU A 105 -3.51 -3.58 12.68
CA LEU A 105 -3.51 -3.85 11.24
C LEU A 105 -4.86 -3.52 10.61
N PRO A 106 -4.87 -3.07 9.34
CA PRO A 106 -6.10 -2.95 8.56
C PRO A 106 -6.81 -4.31 8.40
N GLN A 107 -8.14 -4.28 8.37
CA GLN A 107 -8.99 -5.46 8.28
C GLN A 107 -8.67 -6.30 7.04
N PHE A 108 -8.28 -5.67 5.94
CA PHE A 108 -7.92 -6.36 4.72
C PHE A 108 -6.75 -7.33 4.91
N ILE A 109 -5.72 -6.95 5.69
CA ILE A 109 -4.56 -7.81 5.97
C ILE A 109 -4.97 -9.02 6.82
N LEU A 110 -5.84 -8.81 7.82
CA LEU A 110 -6.33 -9.86 8.69
C LEU A 110 -7.19 -10.87 7.92
N SER A 111 -7.94 -10.38 6.94
CA SER A 111 -8.83 -11.21 6.11
C SER A 111 -8.07 -11.97 5.02
N HIS A 112 -6.88 -11.50 4.63
CA HIS A 112 -6.07 -12.07 3.53
C HIS A 112 -4.60 -12.28 3.94
N PRO A 113 -4.30 -13.07 4.98
CA PRO A 113 -2.92 -13.31 5.43
C PRO A 113 -2.06 -14.01 4.36
N GLU A 114 -2.65 -14.66 3.37
CA GLU A 114 -2.00 -15.26 2.21
C GLU A 114 -1.34 -14.24 1.28
N LEU A 115 -1.69 -12.95 1.37
CA LEU A 115 -1.08 -11.89 0.54
C LEU A 115 0.45 -11.91 0.64
N TYR A 116 0.99 -12.08 1.86
CA TYR A 116 2.43 -12.21 2.06
C TYR A 116 3.02 -13.42 1.35
N SER A 117 2.35 -14.58 1.46
CA SER A 117 2.81 -15.82 0.82
C SER A 117 2.88 -15.67 -0.70
N ILE A 118 1.89 -15.00 -1.31
CA ILE A 118 1.88 -14.74 -2.76
C ILE A 118 3.00 -13.78 -3.15
N LEU A 119 3.20 -12.69 -2.40
CA LEU A 119 4.27 -11.73 -2.63
C LEU A 119 5.65 -12.37 -2.50
N SER A 120 5.82 -13.27 -1.52
CA SER A 120 7.05 -14.02 -1.33
C SER A 120 7.27 -15.03 -2.46
N LEU A 121 6.23 -15.75 -2.88
CA LEU A 121 6.29 -16.73 -3.98
C LEU A 121 6.77 -16.09 -5.28
N GLY A 122 6.28 -14.88 -5.60
CA GLY A 122 6.68 -14.17 -6.81
C GLY A 122 8.17 -13.83 -6.90
N ILE A 123 8.88 -13.79 -5.78
CA ILE A 123 10.32 -13.51 -5.75
C ILE A 123 11.15 -14.80 -5.88
N HIS A 124 10.60 -15.93 -5.43
CA HIS A 124 11.35 -17.18 -5.33
C HIS A 124 11.05 -18.17 -6.46
N GLU A 125 9.83 -18.16 -7.00
CA GLU A 125 9.33 -19.27 -7.82
C GLU A 125 8.61 -18.85 -9.11
N LEU A 126 8.00 -17.65 -9.17
CA LEU A 126 7.26 -17.22 -10.36
C LEU A 126 8.16 -16.61 -11.44
N THR A 127 7.74 -16.73 -12.70
CA THR A 127 8.39 -16.04 -13.82
C THR A 127 8.01 -14.56 -13.88
N GLU A 128 8.73 -13.79 -14.71
CA GLU A 128 8.41 -12.38 -14.97
C GLU A 128 6.98 -12.22 -15.50
N GLU A 129 6.56 -13.06 -16.46
CA GLU A 129 5.23 -13.01 -17.06
C GLU A 129 4.14 -13.34 -16.04
N GLN A 130 4.37 -14.33 -15.17
CA GLN A 130 3.43 -14.67 -14.11
C GLN A 130 3.29 -13.54 -13.10
N CYS A 131 4.39 -12.89 -12.72
CA CYS A 131 4.35 -11.72 -11.84
C CYS A 131 3.59 -10.56 -12.50
N LEU A 132 3.86 -10.26 -13.76
CA LEU A 132 3.16 -9.18 -14.48
C LEU A 132 1.66 -9.45 -14.62
N ALA A 133 1.27 -10.67 -14.94
CA ALA A 133 -0.14 -11.07 -15.09
C ALA A 133 -0.95 -10.87 -13.81
N ASN A 134 -0.30 -11.02 -12.65
CA ASN A 134 -0.95 -10.92 -11.33
C ASN A 134 -0.69 -9.58 -10.62
N PHE A 135 0.20 -8.74 -11.16
CA PHE A 135 0.63 -7.50 -10.52
C PHE A 135 -0.55 -6.57 -10.18
N GLU A 136 -1.51 -6.43 -11.09
CA GLU A 136 -2.64 -5.52 -10.87
C GLU A 136 -3.45 -5.91 -9.63
N ALA A 137 -3.70 -7.20 -9.42
CA ALA A 137 -4.43 -7.69 -8.25
C ALA A 137 -3.68 -7.38 -6.94
N LEU A 138 -2.36 -7.61 -6.92
CA LEU A 138 -1.55 -7.35 -5.72
C LEU A 138 -1.35 -5.86 -5.46
N LYS A 139 -1.24 -5.05 -6.51
CA LYS A 139 -1.26 -3.59 -6.39
C LYS A 139 -2.57 -3.13 -5.75
N GLN A 140 -3.71 -3.63 -6.23
CA GLN A 140 -5.02 -3.30 -5.65
C GLN A 140 -5.12 -3.71 -4.17
N ALA A 141 -4.57 -4.86 -3.79
CA ALA A 141 -4.50 -5.25 -2.38
C ALA A 141 -3.78 -4.21 -1.51
N ILE A 142 -2.60 -3.71 -1.94
CA ILE A 142 -1.88 -2.65 -1.23
C ILE A 142 -2.66 -1.32 -1.21
N LEU A 143 -3.37 -0.98 -2.29
CA LEU A 143 -4.20 0.22 -2.35
C LEU A 143 -5.39 0.15 -1.41
N VAL A 144 -6.07 -1.00 -1.32
CA VAL A 144 -7.18 -1.21 -0.38
C VAL A 144 -6.70 -1.08 1.07
N ILE A 145 -5.55 -1.66 1.40
CA ILE A 145 -4.92 -1.50 2.71
C ILE A 145 -4.66 -0.01 3.03
N ALA A 146 -4.19 0.76 2.04
CA ALA A 146 -3.95 2.19 2.22
C ALA A 146 -5.27 2.99 2.36
N ASP A 147 -6.30 2.66 1.59
CA ASP A 147 -7.63 3.29 1.70
C ASP A 147 -8.30 2.99 3.06
N GLU A 148 -8.21 1.77 3.58
CA GLU A 148 -8.71 1.44 4.92
C GLU A 148 -8.07 2.31 6.01
N ARG A 149 -6.74 2.46 5.97
CA ARG A 149 -6.02 3.34 6.91
C ARG A 149 -6.46 4.79 6.77
N LEU A 150 -6.69 5.26 5.55
CA LEU A 150 -7.10 6.64 5.29
C LEU A 150 -8.48 6.89 5.85
N HIS A 151 -9.42 5.99 5.58
CA HIS A 151 -10.76 6.04 6.14
C HIS A 151 -10.77 6.00 7.67
N ASP A 152 -9.86 5.26 8.31
CA ASP A 152 -9.74 5.24 9.77
C ASP A 152 -9.29 6.59 10.33
N ILE A 153 -8.31 7.24 9.71
CA ILE A 153 -7.87 8.59 10.09
C ILE A 153 -9.02 9.60 9.91
N GLU A 154 -9.69 9.59 8.76
CA GLU A 154 -10.81 10.48 8.46
C GLU A 154 -12.00 10.25 9.40
N ARG A 155 -12.28 8.98 9.75
CA ARG A 155 -13.33 8.63 10.72
C ARG A 155 -13.00 9.18 12.11
N LYS A 156 -11.77 8.99 12.60
CA LYS A 156 -11.30 9.52 13.89
C LYS A 156 -11.35 11.04 13.94
N LYS A 157 -10.92 11.72 12.86
CA LYS A 157 -10.98 13.18 12.74
C LYS A 157 -12.41 13.69 12.81
N ARG A 158 -13.31 13.15 11.97
CA ARG A 158 -14.73 13.53 11.97
C ARG A 158 -15.40 13.30 13.32
N TYR A 159 -15.09 12.19 13.98
CA TYR A 159 -15.63 11.89 15.31
C TYR A 159 -15.18 12.91 16.36
N SER A 160 -13.90 13.27 16.35
CA SER A 160 -13.33 14.28 17.27
C SER A 160 -13.97 15.66 17.05
N GLU A 161 -14.04 16.11 15.79
CA GLU A 161 -14.65 17.39 15.42
C GLU A 161 -16.14 17.44 15.83
N ALA A 162 -16.91 16.40 15.53
CA ALA A 162 -18.31 16.30 15.93
C ALA A 162 -18.47 16.31 17.46
N SER A 163 -17.62 15.56 18.18
CA SER A 163 -17.65 15.51 19.65
C SER A 163 -17.35 16.88 20.28
N GLN A 164 -16.41 17.64 19.72
CA GLN A 164 -16.10 18.99 20.16
C GLN A 164 -17.25 19.95 19.86
N ALA A 165 -17.85 19.87 18.67
CA ALA A 165 -18.99 20.68 18.29
C ALA A 165 -20.18 20.44 19.25
N VAL A 166 -20.52 19.17 19.53
CA VAL A 166 -21.59 18.80 20.47
C VAL A 166 -21.32 19.35 21.88
N LYS A 167 -20.10 19.22 22.40
CA LYS A 167 -19.72 19.81 23.70
C LYS A 167 -19.90 21.33 23.72
N SER A 168 -19.46 22.02 22.66
CA SER A 168 -19.57 23.47 22.57
C SER A 168 -21.02 23.96 22.53
N VAL A 169 -21.91 23.23 21.86
CA VAL A 169 -23.36 23.51 21.85
C VAL A 169 -23.96 23.26 23.22
N SER A 170 -23.60 22.16 23.88
CA SER A 170 -24.09 21.85 25.23
C SER A 170 -23.73 22.94 26.24
N THR A 171 -22.53 23.52 26.18
CA THR A 171 -22.16 24.63 27.07
C THR A 171 -23.00 25.89 26.80
N LYS A 172 -23.27 26.20 25.53
CA LYS A 172 -24.05 27.40 25.13
C LYS A 172 -25.56 27.30 25.39
N VAL A 173 -26.09 26.09 25.54
CA VAL A 173 -27.54 25.86 25.74
C VAL A 173 -27.89 25.74 27.22
N VAL A 174 -26.90 25.48 28.08
CA VAL A 174 -27.08 25.32 29.54
C VAL A 174 -26.83 26.65 30.30
N ASP A 175 -26.24 27.65 29.65
CA ASP A 175 -26.19 29.06 30.08
C ASP A 175 -27.37 29.86 29.52
#